data_AF-A0A365ZWF4-F1
#
_entry.id   AF-A0A365ZWF4-F1
#
_cell.length_a   1.000
_cell.length_b   1.000
_cell.length_c   1.000
_cell.angle_alpha   90.00
_cell.angle_beta   90.00
_cell.angle_gamma   90.00
#
_symmetry.space_group_name_H-M   'P 1'
#
loop_
_entity.id
_entity.type
_entity.pdbx_description
1 polymer ?
#
loop_
_entity_poly.entity_id
_entity_poly.type
_entity_poly.pdbx_seq_one_letter_code
_entity_poly.pdbx_strand_id
1 'polypeptide(L)'
;MVRANELSTVAILDGLRAGRSWIAESATVELAFTASAGGRRAGSGERLATRGEAAVVRVKVRGVPSGTVSLHTEAGTAHRAALPDTGAGAVEWRTGADESGFVRVEVRHSHGHMAARGNPVILG
;
A
#
# COMPACT_ATOMS: atom_id res chain seq x y z
N MET A 1 -6.87 -3.60 -8.92
CA MET A 1 -5.94 -3.28 -10.03
C MET A 1 -4.67 -4.13 -9.96
N VAL A 2 -3.95 -4.23 -11.08
CA VAL A 2 -2.74 -5.04 -11.23
C VAL A 2 -1.66 -4.20 -11.91
N ARG A 3 -0.42 -4.26 -11.43
CA ARG A 3 0.74 -3.66 -12.09
C ARG A 3 1.37 -4.67 -13.06
N ALA A 4 1.11 -4.45 -14.34
CA ALA A 4 1.62 -5.25 -15.45
C ALA A 4 2.54 -4.39 -16.34
N ASN A 5 3.45 -5.05 -17.08
CA ASN A 5 4.38 -4.36 -17.99
C ASN A 5 3.67 -3.86 -19.27
N GLU A 6 2.55 -4.49 -19.64
CA GLU A 6 1.74 -4.15 -20.80
C GLU A 6 0.28 -4.59 -20.57
N LEU A 7 -0.63 -4.12 -21.43
CA LEU A 7 -2.06 -4.48 -21.37
C LEU A 7 -2.34 -5.75 -22.18
N SER A 8 -1.73 -6.87 -21.78
CA SER A 8 -1.99 -8.20 -22.32
C SER A 8 -2.46 -9.15 -21.22
N THR A 9 -3.27 -10.15 -21.57
CA THR A 9 -3.73 -11.16 -20.60
C THR A 9 -2.57 -11.84 -19.89
N VAL A 10 -1.49 -12.16 -20.62
CA VAL A 10 -0.28 -12.77 -20.06
C VAL A 10 0.36 -11.83 -19.03
N ALA A 11 0.63 -10.58 -19.40
CA ALA A 11 1.26 -9.62 -18.49
C ALA A 11 0.42 -9.31 -17.25
N ILE A 12 -0.91 -9.28 -17.38
CA ILE A 12 -1.83 -9.13 -16.24
C ILE A 12 -1.75 -10.33 -15.31
N LEU A 13 -1.82 -11.56 -15.85
CA LEU A 13 -1.74 -12.78 -15.04
C LEU A 13 -0.38 -12.90 -14.34
N ASP A 14 0.70 -12.48 -15.00
CA ASP A 14 2.04 -12.46 -14.39
C ASP A 14 2.14 -11.42 -13.27
N GLY A 15 1.50 -10.26 -13.44
CA GLY A 15 1.34 -9.26 -12.37
C GLY A 15 0.60 -9.83 -11.16
N LEU A 16 -0.51 -10.53 -11.39
CA LEU A 16 -1.29 -11.17 -10.32
C LEU A 16 -0.49 -12.27 -9.61
N ARG A 17 0.17 -13.16 -10.35
CA ARG A 17 1.01 -14.24 -9.78
C ARG A 17 2.17 -13.70 -8.95
N ALA A 18 2.75 -12.58 -9.39
CA ALA A 18 3.79 -11.88 -8.63
C ALA A 18 3.24 -11.05 -7.47
N GLY A 19 1.93 -11.09 -7.20
CA GLY A 19 1.30 -10.33 -6.13
C GLY A 19 1.29 -8.82 -6.36
N ARG A 20 1.58 -8.34 -7.57
CA ARG A 20 1.61 -6.90 -7.90
C ARG A 20 0.21 -6.35 -8.11
N SER A 21 -0.60 -6.42 -7.06
CA SER A 21 -2.02 -6.09 -7.12
C SER A 21 -2.52 -5.46 -5.83
N TRP A 22 -3.64 -4.77 -5.96
CA TRP A 22 -4.47 -4.30 -4.86
C TRP A 22 -5.93 -4.41 -5.28
N ILE A 23 -6.83 -4.50 -4.31
CA ILE A 23 -8.27 -4.57 -4.54
C ILE A 23 -8.95 -3.34 -3.97
N ALA A 24 -10.06 -2.95 -4.57
CA ALA A 24 -10.97 -1.94 -4.06
C ALA A 24 -12.40 -2.32 -4.34
N GLU A 25 -13.32 -1.76 -3.58
CA GLU A 25 -14.76 -1.97 -3.73
C GLU A 25 -15.30 -1.46 -5.07
N SER A 26 -14.66 -0.44 -5.66
CA SER A 26 -15.10 0.20 -6.89
C SER A 26 -13.92 0.84 -7.64
N ALA A 27 -14.18 1.25 -8.89
CA ALA A 27 -13.21 1.98 -9.70
C ALA A 27 -13.02 3.45 -9.29
N THR A 28 -13.88 4.00 -8.41
CA THR A 28 -13.78 5.39 -7.92
C THR A 28 -12.81 5.54 -6.75
N VAL A 29 -12.36 4.42 -6.18
CA VAL A 29 -11.34 4.40 -5.13
C VAL A 29 -9.97 4.25 -5.77
N GLU A 30 -9.11 5.23 -5.57
CA GLU A 30 -7.72 5.19 -6.03
C GLU A 30 -6.78 4.95 -4.85
N LEU A 31 -5.77 4.10 -5.07
CA LEU A 31 -4.74 3.79 -4.10
C LEU A 31 -3.37 3.79 -4.76
N ALA A 32 -2.46 4.61 -4.24
CA ALA A 32 -1.02 4.49 -4.52
C ALA A 32 -0.30 4.16 -3.22
N PHE A 33 0.49 3.09 -3.22
CA PHE A 33 1.22 2.59 -2.06
C PHE A 33 2.65 2.25 -2.44
N THR A 34 3.61 2.92 -1.81
CA THR A 34 5.04 2.71 -2.08
C THR A 34 5.85 2.77 -0.79
N ALA A 35 6.86 1.91 -0.68
CA ALA A 35 7.96 2.08 0.27
C ALA A 35 9.22 2.54 -0.47
N SER A 36 10.06 3.34 0.18
CA SER A 36 11.34 3.79 -0.37
C SER A 36 12.43 3.92 0.68
N ALA A 37 13.67 3.59 0.33
CA ALA A 37 14.86 3.69 1.17
C ALA A 37 16.09 3.87 0.27
N GLY A 38 16.99 4.79 0.58
CA GLY A 38 18.24 4.99 -0.19
C GLY A 38 18.06 5.09 -1.69
N GLY A 39 17.12 5.91 -2.15
CA GLY A 39 16.80 6.09 -3.57
C GLY A 39 16.06 4.93 -4.25
N ARG A 40 15.88 3.80 -3.57
CA ARG A 40 15.13 2.64 -4.06
C ARG A 40 13.65 2.74 -3.69
N ARG A 41 12.79 2.09 -4.46
CA ARG A 41 11.33 2.08 -4.27
C ARG A 41 10.74 0.72 -4.60
N ALA A 42 9.72 0.33 -3.85
CA ALA A 42 8.89 -0.84 -4.09
C ALA A 42 7.41 -0.50 -3.87
N GLY A 43 6.51 -1.09 -4.66
CA GLY A 43 5.07 -1.03 -4.47
C GLY A 43 4.47 -2.37 -4.05
N SER A 44 3.14 -2.48 -4.03
CA SER A 44 2.44 -3.72 -3.68
C SER A 44 2.99 -4.94 -4.42
N GLY A 45 3.28 -6.01 -3.68
CA GLY A 45 3.83 -7.27 -4.20
C GLY A 45 5.33 -7.26 -4.47
N GLU A 46 6.00 -6.12 -4.33
CA GLU A 46 7.44 -5.98 -4.59
C GLU A 46 8.24 -6.05 -3.27
N ARG A 47 9.56 -6.23 -3.39
CA ARG A 47 10.50 -6.21 -2.27
C ARG A 47 11.36 -4.95 -2.34
N LEU A 48 11.49 -4.24 -1.22
CA LEU A 48 12.44 -3.16 -1.03
C LEU A 48 13.66 -3.69 -0.29
N ALA A 49 14.81 -3.74 -0.96
CA ALA A 49 16.08 -3.79 -0.26
C ALA A 49 16.30 -2.42 0.40
N THR A 50 16.36 -2.37 1.73
CA THR A 50 16.59 -1.18 2.55
C THR A 50 18.08 -0.94 2.77
N ARG A 51 18.89 -2.00 2.84
CA ARG A 51 20.33 -1.95 3.19
C ARG A 51 20.59 -1.18 4.50
N GLY A 52 19.75 -1.41 5.52
CA GLY A 52 19.88 -0.80 6.84
C GLY A 52 19.41 0.66 6.93
N GLU A 53 18.92 1.24 5.83
CA GLU A 53 18.29 2.55 5.85
C GLU A 53 16.81 2.47 6.25
N ALA A 54 16.32 3.48 6.97
CA ALA A 54 14.90 3.58 7.29
C ALA A 54 14.04 3.66 6.02
N ALA A 55 13.01 2.83 5.96
CA ALA A 55 12.01 2.85 4.90
C ALA A 55 10.97 3.93 5.17
N VAL A 56 10.66 4.71 4.13
CA VAL A 56 9.54 5.66 4.10
C VAL A 56 8.40 5.03 3.33
N VAL A 57 7.31 4.75 4.02
CA VAL A 57 6.07 4.23 3.46
C VAL A 57 5.14 5.40 3.16
N ARG A 58 4.68 5.52 1.92
CA ARG A 58 3.74 6.54 1.48
C ARG A 58 2.50 5.90 0.88
N VAL A 59 1.35 6.33 1.36
CA VAL A 59 0.02 5.98 0.85
C VAL A 59 -0.64 7.25 0.33
N LYS A 60 -1.22 7.20 -0.87
CA LYS A 60 -2.16 8.20 -1.35
C LYS A 60 -3.49 7.54 -1.66
N VAL A 61 -4.57 8.15 -1.21
CA VAL A 61 -5.94 7.66 -1.39
C VAL A 61 -6.79 8.75 -2.03
N ARG A 62 -7.72 8.36 -2.90
CA ARG A 62 -8.87 9.17 -3.30
C ARG A 62 -10.15 8.34 -3.24
N GLY A 63 -11.29 9.01 -3.07
CA GLY A 63 -12.61 8.38 -3.12
C GLY A 63 -13.07 7.74 -1.82
N VAL A 64 -12.44 8.05 -0.67
CA VAL A 64 -12.84 7.51 0.65
C VAL A 64 -13.03 8.64 1.69
N PRO A 65 -14.11 9.44 1.58
CA PRO A 65 -14.47 10.50 2.54
C PRO A 65 -14.41 10.05 3.99
N SER A 66 -13.70 10.81 4.83
CA SER A 66 -13.56 10.52 6.28
C SER A 66 -13.10 9.09 6.59
N GLY A 67 -12.44 8.44 5.63
CA GLY A 67 -11.93 7.09 5.77
C GLY A 67 -10.73 7.00 6.70
N THR A 68 -10.24 5.79 6.90
CA THR A 68 -9.04 5.51 7.67
C THR A 68 -8.06 4.71 6.82
N VAL A 69 -6.82 5.18 6.76
CA VAL A 69 -5.67 4.41 6.25
C VAL A 69 -5.01 3.72 7.43
N SER A 70 -4.70 2.44 7.27
CA SER A 70 -3.93 1.66 8.23
C SER A 70 -2.78 0.92 7.53
N LEU A 71 -1.63 0.90 8.19
CA LEU A 71 -0.45 0.16 7.77
C LEU A 71 -0.23 -0.98 8.75
N HIS A 72 -0.06 -2.19 8.21
CA HIS A 72 0.02 -3.43 8.96
C HIS A 72 1.36 -4.12 8.74
N THR A 73 1.89 -4.69 9.81
CA THR A 73 3.12 -5.48 9.86
C THR A 73 2.82 -6.84 10.50
N GLU A 74 3.85 -7.62 10.81
CA GLU A 74 3.74 -8.87 11.57
C GLU A 74 3.09 -8.67 12.94
N ALA A 75 3.30 -7.48 13.54
CA ALA A 75 2.77 -7.11 14.85
C ALA A 75 1.31 -6.59 14.81
N GLY A 76 0.66 -6.59 13.64
CA GLY A 76 -0.68 -6.03 13.45
C GLY A 76 -0.64 -4.59 12.93
N THR A 77 -1.54 -3.71 13.39
CA THR A 77 -1.60 -2.32 12.93
C THR A 77 -0.47 -1.49 13.55
N ALA A 78 0.53 -1.12 12.74
CA ALA A 78 1.67 -0.32 13.17
C ALA A 78 1.44 1.20 13.02
N HIS A 79 0.60 1.60 12.07
CA HIS A 79 0.25 3.00 11.87
C HIS A 79 -1.19 3.17 11.38
N ARG A 80 -1.81 4.28 11.77
CA ARG A 80 -3.17 4.65 11.38
C ARG A 80 -3.28 6.16 11.21
N ALA A 81 -3.97 6.59 10.17
CA ALA A 81 -4.28 8.00 9.92
C ALA A 81 -5.68 8.14 9.33
N ALA A 82 -6.38 9.19 9.73
CA ALA A 82 -7.67 9.57 9.14
C ALA A 82 -7.47 10.29 7.81
N LEU A 83 -8.40 10.07 6.88
CA LEU A 83 -8.53 10.86 5.66
C LEU A 83 -9.45 12.05 5.92
N PRO A 84 -9.24 13.19 5.22
CA PRO A 84 -10.17 14.30 5.28
C PRO A 84 -11.55 13.90 4.72
N ASP A 85 -12.56 14.72 5.02
CA ASP A 85 -13.92 14.59 4.48
C ASP A 85 -13.98 14.62 2.95
N THR A 86 -13.05 15.32 2.30
CA THR A 86 -12.89 15.31 0.84
C THR A 86 -12.56 13.92 0.27
N GLY A 87 -12.11 12.99 1.12
CA GLY A 87 -11.77 11.62 0.74
C GLY A 87 -10.47 11.48 -0.06
N ALA A 88 -9.68 12.55 -0.14
CA ALA A 88 -8.38 12.56 -0.79
C ALA A 88 -7.28 12.94 0.21
N GLY A 89 -6.28 12.10 0.38
CA GLY A 89 -5.23 12.33 1.36
C GLY A 89 -3.95 11.54 1.09
N ALA A 90 -2.87 11.96 1.73
CA ALA A 90 -1.60 11.26 1.73
C ALA A 90 -1.15 11.00 3.16
N VAL A 91 -0.66 9.79 3.40
CA VAL A 91 -0.14 9.33 4.69
C VAL A 91 1.31 8.90 4.49
N GLU A 92 2.18 9.32 5.40
CA GLU A 92 3.58 8.92 5.42
C GLU A 92 3.93 8.34 6.79
N TRP A 93 4.66 7.21 6.78
CA TRP A 93 5.13 6.53 7.97
C TRP A 93 6.56 6.03 7.73
N ARG A 94 7.39 6.05 8.77
CA ARG A 94 8.79 5.59 8.71
C ARG A 94 8.95 4.34 9.59
N THR A 95 9.70 3.36 9.12
CA THR A 95 10.04 2.13 9.85
C THR A 95 11.37 1.55 9.37
N GLY A 96 11.99 0.68 10.17
CA GLY A 96 13.15 -0.13 9.79
C GLY A 96 12.77 -1.54 9.31
N ALA A 97 13.66 -2.18 8.55
CA ALA A 97 13.50 -3.60 8.16
C ALA A 97 13.69 -4.57 9.35
N ASP A 98 14.32 -4.11 10.42
CA ASP A 98 14.46 -4.80 11.72
C ASP A 98 13.17 -4.73 12.55
N GLU A 99 12.34 -3.71 12.35
CA GLU A 99 11.05 -3.54 13.03
C GLU A 99 9.89 -4.21 12.27
N SER A 100 9.95 -4.19 10.93
CA SER A 100 8.88 -4.63 10.04
C SER A 100 9.46 -5.43 8.86
N GLY A 101 9.15 -6.71 8.76
CA GLY A 101 9.54 -7.55 7.61
C GLY A 101 8.65 -7.34 6.39
N PHE A 102 7.42 -6.85 6.60
CA PHE A 102 6.54 -6.37 5.54
C PHE A 102 5.70 -5.18 6.00
N VAL A 103 5.18 -4.44 5.02
CA VAL A 103 4.15 -3.42 5.24
C VAL A 103 3.00 -3.64 4.27
N ARG A 104 1.76 -3.66 4.79
CA ARG A 104 0.53 -3.75 3.99
C ARG A 104 -0.40 -2.59 4.30
N VAL A 105 -0.97 -1.99 3.26
CA VAL A 105 -1.99 -0.95 3.39
C VAL A 105 -3.41 -1.53 3.39
N GLU A 106 -4.26 -1.00 4.25
CA GLU A 106 -5.71 -1.20 4.22
C GLU A 106 -6.41 0.14 4.45
N VAL A 107 -7.44 0.39 3.65
CA VAL A 107 -8.27 1.60 3.69
C VAL A 107 -9.71 1.20 3.95
N ARG A 108 -10.34 1.82 4.94
CA ARG A 108 -11.73 1.58 5.32
C ARG A 108 -12.52 2.88 5.36
N HIS A 109 -13.80 2.82 5.00
CA HIS A 109 -14.76 3.89 5.25
C HIS A 109 -14.97 4.11 6.75
N SER A 110 -15.50 5.27 7.14
CA SER A 110 -15.82 5.61 8.53
C SER A 110 -16.73 4.59 9.22
N HIS A 111 -17.64 3.97 8.47
CA HIS A 111 -18.54 2.90 8.92
C HIS A 111 -17.88 1.50 8.98
N GLY A 112 -16.58 1.39 8.68
CA GLY A 112 -15.82 0.15 8.77
C GLY A 112 -15.83 -0.75 7.53
N HIS A 113 -16.56 -0.41 6.46
CA HIS A 113 -16.45 -1.18 5.21
C HIS A 113 -15.06 -1.00 4.59
N MET A 114 -14.47 -2.09 4.06
CA MET A 114 -13.17 -2.01 3.39
C MET A 114 -13.34 -1.33 2.02
N ALA A 115 -12.64 -0.22 1.83
CA ALA A 115 -12.63 0.51 0.56
C ALA A 115 -11.52 -0.01 -0.36
N ALA A 116 -10.33 -0.26 0.17
CA ALA A 116 -9.20 -0.79 -0.59
C ALA A 116 -8.19 -1.56 0.29
N ARG A 117 -7.46 -2.48 -0.33
CA ARG A 117 -6.38 -3.23 0.31
C ARG A 117 -5.27 -3.55 -0.68
N GLY A 118 -4.04 -3.20 -0.32
CA GLY A 118 -2.85 -3.53 -1.11
C GLY A 118 -2.26 -4.88 -0.73
N ASN A 119 -1.59 -5.53 -1.67
CA ASN A 119 -0.64 -6.59 -1.32
C ASN A 119 0.59 -5.99 -0.62
N PRO A 120 1.28 -6.77 0.24
CA PRO A 120 2.38 -6.25 1.03
C PRO A 120 3.57 -5.81 0.17
N VAL A 121 4.33 -4.85 0.67
CA VAL A 121 5.72 -4.62 0.29
C VAL A 121 6.59 -5.35 1.29
N ILE A 122 7.52 -6.19 0.82
CA ILE A 122 8.47 -6.87 1.71
C ILE A 122 9.67 -5.96 1.95
N LEU A 123 10.11 -5.81 3.19
CA LEU A 123 11.30 -5.06 3.57
C LEU A 123 12.45 -6.04 3.87
N GLY A 124 13.68 -5.70 3.48
CA GLY A 124 14.87 -6.49 3.78
C GLY A 124 16.15 -5.79 3.39
#